data_AF-A0A502SWQ2-F1
#
_entry.id   AF-A0A502SWQ2-F1
#
_cell.length_a   1.000
_cell.length_b   1.000
_cell.length_c   1.000
_cell.angle_alpha   90.00
_cell.angle_beta   90.00
_cell.angle_gamma   90.00
#
_symmetry.space_group_name_H-M   'P 1'
#
loop_
_entity.id
_entity.type
_entity.pdbx_description
1 polymer ?
#
loop_
_entity_poly.entity_id
_entity_poly.type
_entity_poly.pdbx_seq_one_letter_code
_entity_poly.pdbx_strand_id
1 'polypeptide(L)' 'MYDYLHVEPRPRVGRPVQHDPREWRVTDNLPKPVPVTSPEIDAFEAWFGDIFDQLFGDRP' A
#
# COMPACT_ATOMS: atom_id res chain seq x y z
N MET A 1 -0.74 16.11 -14.79
CA MET A 1 -0.59 16.48 -13.38
C MET A 1 -1.88 16.06 -12.69
N TYR A 2 -1.82 15.14 -11.73
CA TYR A 2 -2.97 14.30 -11.37
C TYR A 2 -4.01 14.98 -10.45
N ASP A 3 -5.29 14.75 -10.73
CA ASP A 3 -6.49 15.37 -10.15
C ASP A 3 -6.92 14.80 -8.77
N TYR A 4 -6.06 14.02 -8.10
CA TYR A 4 -6.42 13.34 -6.84
C TYR A 4 -6.47 14.28 -5.61
N LEU A 5 -6.06 15.55 -5.74
CA LEU A 5 -5.93 16.48 -4.63
C LEU A 5 -7.17 17.37 -4.40
N HIS A 6 -8.14 17.39 -5.32
CA HIS A 6 -9.30 18.31 -5.25
C HIS A 6 -10.65 17.60 -5.20
N VAL A 7 -10.79 16.61 -4.31
CA VAL A 7 -12.12 16.08 -3.96
C VAL A 7 -12.56 16.76 -2.68
N GLU A 8 -13.41 17.78 -2.78
CA GLU A 8 -14.08 18.34 -1.59
C GLU A 8 -14.94 17.26 -0.92
N PRO A 9 -14.84 17.10 0.41
CA PRO A 9 -15.61 16.08 1.11
C PRO A 9 -17.10 16.43 1.06
N ARG A 10 -17.89 15.62 0.35
CA ARG A 10 -19.36 15.75 0.36
C ARG A 10 -19.91 15.51 1.78
N PRO A 11 -20.93 16.24 2.23
CA PRO A 11 -21.57 15.98 3.53
C PRO A 11 -22.07 14.53 3.59
N ARG A 12 -21.64 13.78 4.61
CA ARG A 12 -22.11 12.40 4.83
C ARG A 12 -23.58 12.46 5.27
N VAL A 13 -24.50 12.16 4.36
CA VAL A 13 -25.92 12.00 4.70
C VAL A 13 -26.08 10.69 5.49
N GLY A 14 -26.42 10.81 6.78
CA GLY A 14 -26.68 9.69 7.68
C GLY A 14 -25.46 9.26 8.50
N ARG A 15 -25.69 8.98 9.79
CA ARG A 15 -24.71 8.31 10.64
C ARG A 15 -24.39 6.94 10.00
N PRO A 16 -23.12 6.60 9.74
CA PRO A 16 -22.77 5.26 9.29
C PRO A 16 -23.34 4.23 10.27
N VAL A 17 -23.86 3.12 9.75
CA VAL A 17 -24.24 1.98 10.58
C VAL A 17 -23.04 1.64 11.47
N GLN A 18 -23.26 1.61 12.79
CA GLN A 18 -22.20 1.23 13.70
C GLN A 18 -21.98 -0.27 13.53
N HIS A 19 -20.96 -0.65 12.75
CA HIS A 19 -20.60 -2.04 12.55
C HIS A 19 -19.97 -2.58 13.83
N ASP A 20 -20.40 -3.75 14.30
CA ASP A 20 -19.72 -4.47 15.37
C ASP A 20 -18.37 -4.98 14.83
N PRO A 21 -17.22 -4.58 15.38
CA PRO A 21 -15.91 -5.07 14.94
C PRO A 21 -15.78 -6.59 15.01
N ARG A 22 -16.59 -7.27 15.82
CA ARG A 22 -16.64 -8.75 15.90
C ARG A 22 -17.20 -9.39 14.63
N GLU A 23 -17.94 -8.65 13.82
CA GLU A 23 -18.46 -9.12 12.53
C GLU A 23 -17.43 -8.96 11.39
N TRP A 24 -16.33 -8.26 11.63
CA TRP A 24 -15.30 -8.03 10.60
C TRP A 24 -14.49 -9.31 10.37
N ARG A 25 -14.53 -9.81 9.14
CA ARG A 25 -13.65 -10.89 8.70
C ARG A 25 -12.44 -10.31 8.00
N VAL A 26 -11.28 -10.42 8.64
CA VAL A 26 -9.99 -10.26 7.94
C VAL A 26 -9.87 -11.43 6.99
N THR A 27 -9.81 -11.14 5.69
CA THR A 27 -9.65 -12.13 4.64
C THR A 27 -8.41 -11.77 3.85
N ASP A 28 -7.48 -12.71 3.73
CA ASP A 28 -6.27 -12.55 2.92
C ASP A 28 -6.62 -12.70 1.44
N ASN A 29 -7.42 -11.77 0.92
CA ASN A 29 -7.82 -11.70 -0.49
C ASN A 29 -6.71 -11.13 -1.38
N LEU A 30 -5.45 -11.33 -1.00
CA LEU A 30 -4.32 -10.90 -1.82
C LEU A 30 -4.27 -11.74 -3.10
N PRO A 31 -3.87 -11.14 -4.23
CA PRO A 31 -3.65 -11.89 -5.45
C PRO A 31 -2.57 -12.94 -5.23
N LYS A 32 -2.55 -13.96 -6.10
CA LYS A 32 -1.49 -14.97 -6.08
C LYS A 32 -0.13 -14.27 -6.18
N PRO A 33 0.88 -14.71 -5.40
CA PRO A 33 2.23 -14.19 -5.52
C PRO A 33 2.70 -14.24 -6.97
N VAL A 34 3.18 -13.10 -7.47
CA VAL A 34 3.80 -13.01 -8.79
C VAL A 34 5.25 -13.48 -8.64
N PRO A 35 5.72 -14.47 -9.43
CA PRO A 35 7.11 -14.89 -9.37
C PRO A 35 7.99 -13.73 -9.88
N VAL A 36 9.01 -13.39 -9.10
CA VAL A 36 10.03 -12.40 -9.46
C VAL A 36 11.35 -13.14 -9.67
N THR A 37 12.06 -12.81 -10.73
CA THR A 37 13.34 -13.41 -11.10
C THR A 37 14.51 -12.60 -10.54
N SER A 38 15.68 -13.24 -10.35
CA SER A 38 16.87 -12.53 -9.87
C SER A 38 17.26 -11.33 -10.74
N PRO A 39 17.25 -11.41 -12.09
CA PRO A 39 17.55 -10.24 -12.92
C PRO A 39 16.56 -9.08 -12.77
N GLU A 40 15.29 -9.37 -12.46
CA GLU A 40 14.30 -8.31 -12.19
C GLU A 40 14.60 -7.63 -10.84
N ILE A 41 14.99 -8.40 -9.83
CA ILE A 41 15.39 -7.84 -8.53
C ILE A 41 16.62 -6.93 -8.71
N ASP A 42 17.65 -7.41 -9.43
CA ASP A 42 18.86 -6.65 -9.70
C ASP A 42 18.55 -5.32 -10.41
N ALA A 43 17.62 -5.35 -11.37
CA ALA A 43 17.17 -4.15 -12.08
C ALA A 43 16.44 -3.17 -11.15
N PHE A 44 15.63 -3.66 -10.21
CA PHE A 44 14.99 -2.80 -9.22
C PHE A 44 16.01 -2.20 -8.23
N GLU A 45 16.94 -2.99 -7.74
CA GLU A 45 17.98 -2.53 -6.81
C GLU A 45 18.93 -1.52 -7.45
N ALA A 46 19.25 -1.67 -8.74
CA ALA A 46 20.09 -0.70 -9.45
C ALA A 46 19.47 0.71 -9.54
N TRP A 47 18.14 0.84 -9.49
CA TRP A 47 17.43 2.11 -9.58
C TRP A 47 16.95 2.66 -8.24
N PHE A 48 16.70 1.78 -7.26
CA PHE A 48 16.10 2.14 -5.97
C PHE A 48 16.98 1.80 -4.76
N GLY A 49 18.16 1.21 -4.97
CA GLY A 49 19.02 0.74 -3.89
C GLY A 49 19.41 1.85 -2.90
N ASP A 50 19.72 3.05 -3.40
CA ASP A 50 20.04 4.22 -2.59
C ASP A 50 18.88 4.67 -1.69
N ILE A 51 17.65 4.62 -2.20
CA ILE A 51 16.43 4.91 -1.44
C ILE A 51 16.22 3.85 -0.37
N PHE A 52 16.43 2.57 -0.68
CA PHE A 52 16.30 1.50 0.30
C PHE A 52 17.37 1.59 1.39
N ASP A 53 18.61 1.89 1.03
CA ASP A 53 19.69 2.12 1.98
C ASP A 53 19.38 3.32 2.88
N GLN A 54 18.78 4.39 2.36
CA GLN A 54 18.33 5.51 3.17
C GLN A 54 17.20 5.14 4.15
N LEU A 55 16.23 4.33 3.70
CA LEU A 55 15.06 3.96 4.50
C LEU A 55 15.36 2.87 5.54
N PHE A 56 16.33 1.99 5.25
CA PHE A 56 16.55 0.74 6.00
C PHE A 56 18.00 0.49 6.41
N GLY A 57 18.98 1.20 5.86
CA GLY A 57 20.41 0.97 6.08
C GLY A 57 20.91 1.35 7.48
N ASP A 58 20.19 2.23 8.19
CA ASP A 58 20.54 2.67 9.55
C ASP A 58 20.01 1.75 10.67
N ARG A 59 19.64 0.50 10.37
CA ARG A 59 19.24 -0.45 11.43
C ARG A 59 20.46 -1.24 11.96
N PRO A 60 20.68 -1.24 13.29
CA PRO A 60 21.68 -2.10 13.94
C PRO A 60 21.32 -3.59 13.87
#